data_AF-A0A560V4B4-F1
#
_entry.id   AF-A0A560V4B4-F1
#
_cell.length_a   1.000
_cell.length_b   1.000
_cell.length_c   1.000
_cell.angle_alpha   90.00
_cell.angle_beta   90.00
_cell.angle_gamma   90.00
#
_symmetry.space_group_name_H-M   'P 1'
#
loop_
_entity.id
_entity.type
_entity.pdbx_description
1 polymer ?
#
loop_
_entity_poly.entity_id
_entity_poly.type
_entity_poly.pdbx_seq_one_letter_code
_entity_poly.pdbx_strand_id
1 'polypeptide(L)'
;MTSDDDLWQTSNWQMPERSRLYRIAPLGNDSIMREALHSVLIRLALAHTVSPLVLMRREIVPETRVRHTKHSSSFTESHLKTMNGVGKYAAEFTRKLEDLTSQQKLSECSFMLWSGILDPRALGLLYTHPRWCPMCFLEWRDAGHEPYLALISQAAPILVCPVHSMALQHECPSCRRVQPFVPRHAHVDFCSRCGSWLAANHKELRGIVKASRISPRQRYNIDAIGEMILHGPEISKLLTAQHLQTRIAETADRHFGGTVANVERALGFTKRVISQWRYRDVQPSLPSFLLMTQGLAPSDTKPRRCTVRSPSS
;
A
#
# COMPACT_ATOMS: atom_id res chain seq x y z
N MET A 1 -19.92 9.36 58.92
CA MET A 1 -20.47 8.36 58.00
C MET A 1 -20.95 9.10 56.76
N THR A 2 -20.04 9.37 55.83
CA THR A 2 -20.37 9.85 54.48
C THR A 2 -20.86 8.64 53.70
N SER A 3 -22.14 8.64 53.34
CA SER A 3 -22.76 7.55 52.60
C SER A 3 -22.10 7.36 51.24
N ASP A 4 -21.83 6.11 50.86
CA ASP A 4 -21.32 5.69 49.55
C ASP A 4 -22.20 6.11 48.34
N ASP A 5 -23.37 6.70 48.59
CA ASP A 5 -24.35 7.09 47.57
C ASP A 5 -23.97 8.32 46.73
N ASP A 6 -22.93 9.07 47.09
CA ASP A 6 -22.51 10.27 46.32
C ASP A 6 -21.55 9.95 45.15
N LEU A 7 -21.02 8.73 45.03
CA LEU A 7 -20.10 8.35 43.95
C LEU A 7 -20.80 8.01 42.62
N TRP A 8 -22.13 7.85 42.63
CA TRP A 8 -22.90 7.36 41.47
C TRP A 8 -23.96 8.33 40.93
N GLN A 9 -24.08 9.55 41.47
CA GLN A 9 -24.97 10.58 40.92
C GLN A 9 -24.41 11.17 39.62
N THR A 10 -24.49 10.39 38.54
CA THR A 10 -24.08 10.79 37.19
C THR A 10 -25.25 11.40 36.43
N SER A 11 -25.80 12.51 36.93
CA SER A 11 -26.90 13.20 36.22
C SER A 11 -26.45 13.90 34.93
N ASN A 12 -25.14 14.03 34.69
CA ASN A 12 -24.56 14.76 33.55
C ASN A 12 -23.59 13.92 32.68
N TRP A 13 -23.46 12.61 32.93
CA TRP A 13 -22.59 11.78 32.09
C TRP A 13 -23.31 11.40 30.79
N GLN A 14 -22.86 11.96 29.66
CA GLN A 14 -23.28 11.55 28.33
C GLN A 14 -22.30 10.52 27.79
N MET A 15 -22.81 9.33 27.47
CA MET A 15 -22.00 8.28 26.85
C MET A 15 -21.47 8.77 25.49
N PRO A 16 -20.15 8.76 25.25
CA PRO A 16 -19.60 9.25 23.98
C PRO A 16 -20.07 8.37 22.83
N GLU A 17 -20.25 8.97 21.65
CA GLU A 17 -20.60 8.22 20.44
C GLU A 17 -19.59 7.08 20.21
N ARG A 18 -20.12 5.90 19.87
CA ARG A 18 -19.33 4.71 19.58
C ARG A 18 -19.01 4.68 18.09
N SER A 19 -17.77 4.31 17.75
CA SER A 19 -17.43 4.03 16.37
C SER A 19 -18.27 2.88 15.83
N ARG A 20 -18.66 2.94 14.55
CA ARG A 20 -19.47 1.88 13.93
C ARG A 20 -18.68 0.58 13.78
N LEU A 21 -17.40 0.69 13.46
CA LEU A 21 -16.44 -0.42 13.32
C LEU A 21 -15.31 -0.29 14.34
N TYR A 22 -14.67 -1.42 14.67
CA TYR A 22 -13.52 -1.43 15.57
C TYR A 22 -12.35 -0.61 15.06
N ARG A 23 -11.70 0.08 15.99
CA ARG A 23 -10.44 0.78 15.80
C ARG A 23 -9.28 -0.22 15.85
N ILE A 24 -8.77 -0.66 14.70
CA ILE A 24 -7.58 -1.53 14.61
C ILE A 24 -6.34 -0.75 14.15
N ALA A 25 -5.24 -0.80 14.91
CA ALA A 25 -4.01 -0.13 14.50
C ALA A 25 -3.39 -0.86 13.30
N PRO A 26 -3.02 -0.16 12.21
CA PRO A 26 -2.29 -0.78 11.11
C PRO A 26 -0.93 -1.32 11.59
N LEU A 27 -0.50 -2.45 11.03
CA LEU A 27 0.81 -3.02 11.35
C LEU A 27 1.95 -2.37 10.59
N GLY A 28 3.14 -2.41 11.20
CA GLY A 28 4.39 -2.04 10.52
C GLY A 28 4.51 -0.56 10.17
N ASN A 29 3.91 0.33 10.98
CA ASN A 29 3.90 1.78 10.70
C ASN A 29 5.30 2.35 10.45
N ASP A 30 6.32 1.92 11.20
CA ASP A 30 7.70 2.41 11.05
C ASP A 30 8.56 1.52 10.15
N SER A 31 7.95 0.74 9.26
CA SER A 31 8.61 -0.22 8.39
C SER A 31 8.22 -0.03 6.93
N ILE A 32 9.14 -0.34 6.00
CA ILE A 32 8.80 -0.48 4.58
C ILE A 32 7.75 -1.57 4.34
N MET A 33 7.61 -2.49 5.31
CA MET A 33 6.59 -3.52 5.33
C MET A 33 5.25 -3.01 5.88
N ARG A 34 5.00 -1.71 5.99
CA ARG A 34 3.71 -1.15 6.44
C ARG A 34 2.51 -1.84 5.80
N GLU A 35 1.51 -2.11 6.62
CA GLU A 35 0.28 -2.77 6.18
C GLU A 35 -0.46 -1.96 5.12
N ALA A 36 -0.96 -2.66 4.10
CA ALA A 36 -1.77 -2.07 3.05
C ALA A 36 -3.24 -1.89 3.49
N LEU A 37 -3.95 -0.90 2.96
CA LEU A 37 -5.30 -0.53 3.38
C LEU A 37 -6.31 -1.67 3.20
N HIS A 38 -6.23 -2.40 2.09
CA HIS A 38 -7.06 -3.59 1.90
C HIS A 38 -6.74 -4.74 2.89
N SER A 39 -5.53 -4.81 3.42
CA SER A 39 -5.16 -5.76 4.49
C SER A 39 -5.79 -5.34 5.81
N VAL A 40 -5.74 -4.04 6.14
CA VAL A 40 -6.44 -3.47 7.31
C VAL A 40 -7.93 -3.83 7.24
N LEU A 41 -8.57 -3.66 6.08
CA LEU A 41 -9.97 -4.09 5.88
C LEU A 41 -10.19 -5.58 6.19
N ILE A 42 -9.29 -6.47 5.73
CA ILE A 42 -9.42 -7.91 5.92
C ILE A 42 -9.29 -8.26 7.40
N ARG A 43 -8.33 -7.65 8.10
CA ARG A 43 -8.17 -7.78 9.56
C ARG A 43 -9.35 -7.21 10.33
N LEU A 44 -9.92 -6.10 9.87
CA LEU A 44 -11.12 -5.51 10.47
C LEU A 44 -12.28 -6.51 10.39
N ALA A 45 -12.45 -7.15 9.23
CA ALA A 45 -13.45 -8.20 9.07
C ALA A 45 -13.18 -9.41 9.98
N LEU A 46 -11.91 -9.78 10.19
CA LEU A 46 -11.54 -10.84 11.14
C LEU A 46 -11.94 -10.47 12.57
N ALA A 47 -11.65 -9.25 12.99
CA ALA A 47 -12.00 -8.75 14.33
C ALA A 47 -13.53 -8.75 14.54
N HIS A 48 -14.31 -8.52 13.49
CA HIS A 48 -15.78 -8.62 13.51
C HIS A 48 -16.32 -10.03 13.26
N THR A 49 -15.46 -11.03 13.03
CA THR A 49 -15.85 -12.42 12.71
C THR A 49 -16.75 -12.55 11.46
N VAL A 50 -16.58 -11.65 10.49
CA VAL A 50 -17.35 -11.63 9.24
C VAL A 50 -16.47 -11.80 8.01
N SER A 51 -17.07 -12.13 6.88
CA SER A 51 -16.38 -12.12 5.60
C SER A 51 -15.97 -10.68 5.21
N PRO A 52 -14.74 -10.44 4.71
CA PRO A 52 -14.32 -9.12 4.22
C PRO A 52 -15.24 -8.55 3.13
N LEU A 53 -15.75 -9.40 2.25
CA LEU A 53 -16.72 -8.98 1.23
C LEU A 53 -18.07 -8.58 1.81
N VAL A 54 -18.50 -9.21 2.91
CA VAL A 54 -19.74 -8.86 3.60
C VAL A 54 -19.58 -7.52 4.32
N LEU A 55 -18.50 -7.36 5.09
CA LEU A 55 -18.17 -6.08 5.75
C LEU A 55 -18.14 -4.93 4.73
N MET A 56 -17.41 -5.13 3.63
CA MET A 56 -17.31 -4.15 2.56
C MET A 56 -18.68 -3.80 1.98
N ARG A 57 -19.46 -4.80 1.55
CA ARG A 57 -20.74 -4.56 0.87
C ARG A 57 -21.83 -3.98 1.77
N ARG A 58 -21.82 -4.31 3.07
CA ARG A 58 -22.90 -3.94 3.99
C ARG A 58 -22.61 -2.69 4.81
N GLU A 59 -21.35 -2.43 5.15
CA GLU A 59 -20.99 -1.33 6.06
C GLU A 59 -20.23 -0.21 5.36
N ILE A 60 -19.30 -0.52 4.46
CA ILE A 60 -18.41 0.50 3.89
C ILE A 60 -18.99 1.08 2.61
N VAL A 61 -19.34 0.21 1.67
CA VAL A 61 -19.80 0.57 0.33
C VAL A 61 -21.06 1.45 0.36
N PRO A 62 -22.10 1.15 1.16
CA PRO A 62 -23.30 2.00 1.22
C PRO A 62 -23.03 3.43 1.70
N GLU A 63 -21.95 3.62 2.45
CA GLU A 63 -21.53 4.93 2.95
C GLU A 63 -20.72 5.72 1.90
N THR A 64 -20.34 5.10 0.79
CA THR A 64 -19.64 5.74 -0.33
C THR A 64 -20.60 6.34 -1.36
N ARG A 65 -20.12 7.31 -2.14
CA ARG A 65 -20.76 7.88 -3.33
C ARG A 65 -20.50 7.04 -4.59
N VAL A 66 -19.87 5.88 -4.45
CA VAL A 66 -19.61 4.95 -5.56
C VAL A 66 -20.96 4.48 -6.11
N ARG A 67 -21.28 4.81 -7.36
CA ARG A 67 -22.57 4.46 -7.96
C ARG A 67 -22.71 2.94 -8.11
N HIS A 68 -23.57 2.34 -7.30
CA HIS A 68 -23.99 0.95 -7.47
C HIS A 68 -25.05 0.89 -8.57
N THR A 69 -24.65 0.46 -9.76
CA THR A 69 -25.65 -0.19 -10.63
C THR A 69 -26.01 -1.50 -9.93
N LYS A 70 -27.27 -1.59 -9.50
CA LYS A 70 -27.80 -2.70 -8.70
C LYS A 70 -27.31 -4.04 -9.27
N HIS A 71 -26.69 -4.86 -8.42
CA HIS A 71 -26.38 -6.30 -8.62
C HIS A 71 -25.09 -6.76 -9.29
N SER A 72 -24.15 -5.88 -9.69
CA SER A 72 -22.89 -6.37 -10.27
C SER A 72 -21.80 -6.58 -9.20
N SER A 73 -21.58 -7.85 -8.79
CA SER A 73 -20.42 -8.25 -7.98
C SER A 73 -19.08 -7.88 -8.65
N SER A 74 -19.08 -7.82 -9.98
CA SER A 74 -17.95 -7.42 -10.83
C SER A 74 -17.51 -5.98 -10.58
N PHE A 75 -18.45 -5.05 -10.37
CA PHE A 75 -18.15 -3.64 -10.16
C PHE A 75 -17.47 -3.37 -8.81
N THR A 76 -17.79 -4.14 -7.76
CA THR A 76 -17.09 -3.98 -6.47
C THR A 76 -15.65 -4.47 -6.60
N GLU A 77 -15.44 -5.63 -7.22
CA GLU A 77 -14.13 -6.22 -7.41
C GLU A 77 -13.19 -5.34 -8.26
N SER A 78 -13.71 -4.65 -9.27
CA SER A 78 -12.92 -3.73 -10.11
C SER A 78 -12.42 -2.48 -9.37
N HIS A 79 -13.12 -2.03 -8.32
CA HIS A 79 -12.72 -0.88 -7.52
C HIS A 79 -11.84 -1.26 -6.34
N LEU A 80 -12.06 -2.45 -5.75
CA LEU A 80 -11.28 -2.92 -4.61
C LEU A 80 -9.78 -3.04 -4.92
N LYS A 81 -9.42 -3.49 -6.14
CA LYS A 81 -8.02 -3.54 -6.59
C LYS A 81 -7.33 -2.16 -6.63
N THR A 82 -8.09 -1.08 -6.58
CA THR A 82 -7.55 0.30 -6.60
C THR A 82 -7.39 0.89 -5.20
N MET A 83 -7.81 0.19 -4.14
CA MET A 83 -7.88 0.72 -2.77
C MET A 83 -6.55 1.21 -2.21
N ASN A 84 -5.43 0.57 -2.59
CA ASN A 84 -4.09 1.01 -2.17
C ASN A 84 -3.52 2.12 -3.07
N GLY A 85 -4.28 2.63 -4.04
CA GLY A 85 -3.80 3.52 -5.10
C GLY A 85 -3.84 4.99 -4.71
N VAL A 86 -3.95 5.85 -5.73
CA VAL A 86 -4.01 7.32 -5.58
C VAL A 86 -5.32 7.94 -6.10
N GLY A 87 -6.19 7.12 -6.68
CA GLY A 87 -7.39 7.60 -7.37
C GLY A 87 -8.56 7.89 -6.43
N LYS A 88 -9.63 8.46 -6.99
CA LYS A 88 -10.86 8.85 -6.26
C LYS A 88 -11.44 7.73 -5.39
N TYR A 89 -11.37 6.48 -5.83
CA TYR A 89 -11.91 5.34 -5.08
C TYR A 89 -11.05 5.01 -3.86
N ALA A 90 -9.72 5.09 -3.98
CA ALA A 90 -8.82 4.92 -2.84
C ALA A 90 -9.07 6.01 -1.79
N ALA A 91 -9.22 7.27 -2.22
CA ALA A 91 -9.56 8.39 -1.35
C ALA A 91 -10.90 8.17 -0.62
N GLU A 92 -11.91 7.73 -1.36
CA GLU A 92 -13.24 7.47 -0.83
C GLU A 92 -13.28 6.32 0.17
N PHE A 93 -12.66 5.18 -0.14
CA PHE A 93 -12.55 4.06 0.78
C PHE A 93 -11.75 4.41 2.04
N THR A 94 -10.64 5.14 1.89
CA THR A 94 -9.81 5.59 3.02
C THR A 94 -10.65 6.43 3.97
N ARG A 95 -11.27 7.49 3.46
CA ARG A 95 -12.10 8.40 4.26
C ARG A 95 -13.23 7.66 4.96
N LYS A 96 -13.88 6.73 4.25
CA LYS A 96 -15.02 6.01 4.82
C LYS A 96 -14.63 4.99 5.86
N LEU A 97 -13.48 4.34 5.71
CA LEU A 97 -12.91 3.52 6.76
C LEU A 97 -12.56 4.35 7.98
N GLU A 98 -11.91 5.52 7.80
CA GLU A 98 -11.59 6.45 8.88
C GLU A 98 -12.82 6.93 9.65
N ASP A 99 -13.87 7.34 8.94
CA ASP A 99 -15.16 7.74 9.53
C ASP A 99 -15.76 6.59 10.37
N LEU A 100 -15.83 5.39 9.79
CA LEU A 100 -16.49 4.23 10.42
C LEU A 100 -15.72 3.64 11.60
N THR A 101 -14.38 3.65 11.56
CA THR A 101 -13.53 3.17 12.67
C THR A 101 -13.18 4.27 13.65
N SER A 102 -13.62 5.51 13.37
CA SER A 102 -13.19 6.73 14.05
C SER A 102 -11.66 6.81 14.15
N GLN A 103 -10.95 6.48 13.08
CA GLN A 103 -9.49 6.53 12.97
C GLN A 103 -9.05 7.65 12.06
N GLN A 104 -7.76 7.94 12.12
CA GLN A 104 -7.10 8.86 11.21
C GLN A 104 -5.85 8.19 10.65
N LYS A 105 -5.32 8.77 9.58
CA LYS A 105 -4.04 8.39 8.95
C LYS A 105 -4.08 7.03 8.24
N LEU A 106 -5.26 6.50 7.90
CA LEU A 106 -5.34 5.30 7.06
C LEU A 106 -4.85 5.56 5.62
N SER A 107 -4.74 6.83 5.22
CA SER A 107 -4.07 7.22 3.97
C SER A 107 -2.62 6.71 3.91
N GLU A 108 -1.96 6.54 5.05
CA GLU A 108 -0.59 6.01 5.18
C GLU A 108 -0.48 4.52 4.83
N CYS A 109 -1.60 3.78 4.83
CA CYS A 109 -1.69 2.38 4.40
C CYS A 109 -1.93 2.23 2.89
N SER A 110 -1.78 3.30 2.12
CA SER A 110 -1.97 3.31 0.67
C SER A 110 -0.98 4.28 0.02
N PHE A 111 -0.98 4.36 -1.31
CA PHE A 111 -0.20 5.39 -2.01
C PHE A 111 -0.87 6.77 -2.01
N MET A 112 -2.01 6.96 -1.31
CA MET A 112 -2.81 8.18 -1.37
C MET A 112 -2.04 9.48 -1.11
N LEU A 113 -1.03 9.46 -0.24
CA LEU A 113 -0.16 10.62 0.01
C LEU A 113 0.55 11.13 -1.25
N TRP A 114 0.75 10.26 -2.24
CA TRP A 114 1.42 10.56 -3.51
C TRP A 114 0.45 10.99 -4.63
N SER A 115 -0.84 11.19 -4.33
CA SER A 115 -1.87 11.58 -5.31
C SER A 115 -1.64 12.94 -5.97
N GLY A 116 -0.91 13.85 -5.31
CA GLY A 116 -0.53 15.13 -5.92
C GLY A 116 0.61 15.03 -6.94
N ILE A 117 1.34 13.91 -6.98
CA ILE A 117 2.48 13.68 -7.88
C ILE A 117 2.17 12.64 -8.94
N LEU A 118 1.42 11.58 -8.62
CA LEU A 118 1.22 10.44 -9.52
C LEU A 118 -0.06 10.57 -10.35
N ASP A 119 -0.03 10.01 -11.56
CA ASP A 119 -1.20 9.95 -12.46
C ASP A 119 -2.41 9.31 -11.73
N PRO A 120 -3.56 10.00 -11.65
CA PRO A 120 -4.78 9.47 -11.03
C PRO A 120 -5.30 8.17 -11.66
N ARG A 121 -4.93 7.88 -12.92
CA ARG A 121 -5.24 6.60 -13.59
C ARG A 121 -4.45 5.44 -13.00
N ALA A 122 -3.39 5.71 -12.24
CA ALA A 122 -2.58 4.74 -11.50
C ALA A 122 -2.03 3.60 -12.37
N LEU A 123 -1.80 3.85 -13.67
CA LEU A 123 -1.27 2.85 -14.60
C LEU A 123 0.12 2.40 -14.14
N GLY A 124 0.27 1.10 -13.89
CA GLY A 124 1.52 0.52 -13.39
C GLY A 124 1.87 0.87 -11.94
N LEU A 125 0.96 1.48 -11.18
CA LEU A 125 1.13 1.70 -9.75
C LEU A 125 0.94 0.39 -8.97
N LEU A 126 -0.20 -0.27 -9.17
CA LEU A 126 -0.58 -1.48 -8.43
C LEU A 126 -0.57 -2.70 -9.35
N TYR A 127 -0.20 -3.85 -8.77
CA TYR A 127 -0.44 -5.13 -9.42
C TYR A 127 -1.94 -5.46 -9.41
N THR A 128 -2.43 -6.24 -10.37
CA THR A 128 -3.87 -6.55 -10.48
C THR A 128 -4.39 -7.51 -9.42
N HIS A 129 -3.49 -8.23 -8.76
CA HIS A 129 -3.74 -9.23 -7.73
C HIS A 129 -2.88 -8.94 -6.50
N PRO A 130 -3.34 -9.32 -5.29
CA PRO A 130 -2.52 -9.17 -4.11
C PRO A 130 -1.29 -10.06 -4.23
N ARG A 131 -0.17 -9.55 -3.74
CA ARG A 131 1.10 -10.26 -3.74
C ARG A 131 1.64 -10.40 -2.34
N TRP A 132 2.23 -11.55 -2.07
CA TRP A 132 2.79 -11.89 -0.76
C TRP A 132 4.12 -12.63 -0.88
N CYS A 133 4.84 -12.65 0.24
CA CYS A 133 5.99 -13.52 0.41
C CYS A 133 5.59 -14.70 1.31
N PRO A 134 5.66 -15.96 0.83
CA PRO A 134 5.39 -17.14 1.65
C PRO A 134 6.28 -17.23 2.89
N MET A 135 7.54 -16.80 2.80
CA MET A 135 8.47 -16.78 3.93
C MET A 135 8.06 -15.76 5.00
N CYS A 136 7.58 -14.56 4.62
CA CYS A 136 7.01 -13.62 5.59
C CYS A 136 5.81 -14.23 6.34
N PHE A 137 4.88 -14.88 5.63
CA PHE A 137 3.74 -15.54 6.27
C PHE A 137 4.17 -16.67 7.22
N LEU A 138 5.16 -17.47 6.82
CA LEU A 138 5.74 -18.52 7.65
C LEU A 138 6.37 -17.96 8.93
N GLU A 139 7.27 -16.98 8.80
CA GLU A 139 7.98 -16.37 9.93
C GLU A 139 7.04 -15.64 10.88
N TRP A 140 6.04 -14.92 10.36
CA TRP A 140 5.04 -14.28 11.21
C TRP A 140 4.22 -15.31 12.00
N ARG A 141 3.75 -16.39 11.36
CA ARG A 141 3.03 -17.46 12.08
C ARG A 141 3.89 -18.14 13.14
N ASP A 142 5.15 -18.45 12.82
CA ASP A 142 6.09 -19.06 13.76
C ASP A 142 6.36 -18.15 14.97
N ALA A 143 6.40 -16.83 14.75
CA ALA A 143 6.56 -15.83 15.80
C ALA A 143 5.25 -15.46 16.52
N GLY A 144 4.12 -16.11 16.19
CA GLY A 144 2.81 -15.80 16.76
C GLY A 144 2.20 -14.47 16.31
N HIS A 145 2.77 -13.85 15.26
CA HIS A 145 2.25 -12.64 14.65
C HIS A 145 1.17 -12.95 13.62
N GLU A 146 0.12 -12.12 13.60
CA GLU A 146 -0.92 -12.19 12.58
C GLU A 146 -0.37 -11.80 11.21
N PRO A 147 -0.47 -12.66 10.18
CA PRO A 147 -0.05 -12.31 8.83
C PRO A 147 -0.90 -11.18 8.24
N TYR A 148 -0.25 -10.32 7.46
CA TYR A 148 -0.90 -9.19 6.78
C TYR A 148 -0.27 -8.95 5.39
N LEU A 149 -0.92 -8.19 4.53
CA LEU A 149 -0.36 -7.82 3.22
C LEU A 149 0.33 -6.46 3.30
N ALA A 150 1.64 -6.43 3.06
CA ALA A 150 2.43 -5.20 3.06
C ALA A 150 2.15 -4.34 1.82
N LEU A 151 2.11 -3.01 1.99
CA LEU A 151 1.87 -2.02 0.95
C LEU A 151 2.91 -2.07 -0.17
N ILE A 152 4.20 -2.18 0.20
CA ILE A 152 5.29 -2.30 -0.77
C ILE A 152 5.10 -3.47 -1.73
N SER A 153 4.59 -4.60 -1.24
CA SER A 153 4.34 -5.79 -2.07
C SER A 153 3.21 -5.59 -3.10
N GLN A 154 2.34 -4.60 -2.89
CA GLN A 154 1.24 -4.31 -3.81
C GLN A 154 1.65 -3.38 -4.96
N ALA A 155 2.78 -2.68 -4.84
CA ALA A 155 3.31 -1.82 -5.89
C ALA A 155 3.83 -2.64 -7.08
N ALA A 156 3.25 -2.47 -8.26
CA ALA A 156 3.56 -3.28 -9.44
C ALA A 156 5.07 -3.41 -9.75
N PRO A 157 5.91 -2.36 -9.59
CA PRO A 157 7.35 -2.43 -9.87
C PRO A 157 8.16 -3.34 -8.91
N ILE A 158 7.60 -3.72 -7.76
CA ILE A 158 8.24 -4.61 -6.78
C ILE A 158 7.96 -6.06 -7.17
N LEU A 159 8.95 -6.83 -7.58
CA LEU A 159 8.78 -8.22 -8.02
C LEU A 159 9.29 -9.23 -6.99
N VAL A 160 10.16 -8.79 -6.09
CA VAL A 160 10.77 -9.62 -5.06
C VAL A 160 10.47 -9.07 -3.67
N CYS A 161 10.38 -9.95 -2.68
CA CYS A 161 10.25 -9.59 -1.28
C CYS A 161 11.50 -8.82 -0.83
N PRO A 162 11.35 -7.64 -0.19
CA PRO A 162 12.49 -6.88 0.32
C PRO A 162 13.19 -7.55 1.51
N VAL A 163 12.50 -8.47 2.19
CA VAL A 163 13.02 -9.22 3.34
C VAL A 163 13.79 -10.46 2.88
N HIS A 164 13.13 -11.30 2.08
CA HIS A 164 13.64 -12.63 1.73
C HIS A 164 14.28 -12.72 0.34
N SER A 165 14.30 -11.62 -0.43
CA SER A 165 14.91 -11.57 -1.77
C SER A 165 14.39 -12.64 -2.74
N MET A 166 13.12 -13.04 -2.58
CA MET A 166 12.46 -14.06 -3.39
C MET A 166 11.28 -13.47 -4.17
N ALA A 167 10.91 -14.10 -5.29
CA ALA A 167 9.75 -13.66 -6.08
C ALA A 167 8.47 -13.64 -5.23
N LEU A 168 7.73 -12.53 -5.30
CA LEU A 168 6.41 -12.45 -4.68
C LEU A 168 5.42 -13.37 -5.40
N GLN A 169 4.58 -14.03 -4.63
CA GLN A 169 3.57 -14.96 -5.14
C GLN A 169 2.22 -14.25 -5.25
N HIS A 170 1.40 -14.70 -6.21
CA HIS A 170 0.00 -14.27 -6.40
C HIS A 170 -0.96 -15.46 -6.60
N GLU A 171 -0.44 -16.68 -6.71
CA GLU A 171 -1.19 -17.91 -6.89
C GLU A 171 -1.06 -18.83 -5.68
N CYS A 172 -2.10 -19.61 -5.41
CA CYS A 172 -2.05 -20.65 -4.39
C CYS A 172 -1.06 -21.76 -4.82
N PRO A 173 -0.12 -22.19 -3.94
CA PRO A 173 0.83 -23.25 -4.26
C PRO A 173 0.16 -24.61 -4.47
N SER A 174 -1.01 -24.84 -3.86
CA SER A 174 -1.74 -26.11 -3.91
C SER A 174 -2.68 -26.20 -5.11
N CYS A 175 -3.50 -25.16 -5.37
CA CYS A 175 -4.52 -25.21 -6.42
C CYS A 175 -4.26 -24.28 -7.62
N ARG A 176 -3.14 -23.55 -7.64
CA ARG A 176 -2.70 -22.64 -8.71
C ARG A 176 -3.70 -21.53 -9.09
N ARG A 177 -4.69 -21.27 -8.23
CA ARG A 177 -5.63 -20.17 -8.45
C ARG A 177 -5.02 -18.86 -7.96
N VAL A 178 -5.11 -17.85 -8.80
CA VAL A 178 -4.82 -16.46 -8.43
C VAL A 178 -5.73 -16.03 -7.29
N GLN A 179 -5.17 -15.35 -6.29
CA GLN A 179 -5.95 -14.88 -5.14
C GLN A 179 -6.69 -13.58 -5.47
N PRO A 180 -7.94 -13.42 -4.99
CA PRO A 180 -8.68 -12.17 -5.14
C PRO A 180 -8.10 -11.10 -4.20
N PHE A 181 -8.23 -9.83 -4.59
CA PHE A 181 -7.75 -8.70 -3.78
C PHE A 181 -8.42 -8.62 -2.41
N VAL A 182 -9.70 -9.00 -2.34
CA VAL A 182 -10.41 -9.17 -1.07
C VAL A 182 -10.88 -10.64 -0.99
N PRO A 183 -10.34 -11.44 -0.04
CA PRO A 183 -10.66 -12.85 0.11
C PRO A 183 -12.10 -13.08 0.61
N ARG A 184 -12.59 -14.31 0.42
CA ARG A 184 -13.92 -14.73 0.92
C ARG A 184 -13.95 -14.91 2.43
N HIS A 185 -12.81 -15.23 3.05
CA HIS A 185 -12.59 -15.35 4.49
C HIS A 185 -11.58 -14.31 4.95
N ALA A 186 -11.51 -14.03 6.26
CA ALA A 186 -10.73 -12.93 6.80
C ALA A 186 -9.26 -13.28 7.13
N HIS A 187 -8.70 -14.31 6.50
CA HIS A 187 -7.31 -14.74 6.70
C HIS A 187 -6.51 -14.57 5.42
N VAL A 188 -5.55 -13.65 5.40
CA VAL A 188 -4.77 -13.31 4.20
C VAL A 188 -3.82 -14.42 3.73
N ASP A 189 -3.44 -15.31 4.64
CA ASP A 189 -2.47 -16.38 4.39
C ASP A 189 -3.11 -17.71 3.99
N PHE A 190 -4.42 -17.73 3.74
CA PHE A 190 -5.15 -18.91 3.26
C PHE A 190 -5.76 -18.68 1.88
N CYS A 191 -5.82 -19.75 1.09
CA CYS A 191 -6.38 -19.71 -0.26
C CYS A 191 -7.91 -19.52 -0.21
N SER A 192 -8.41 -18.47 -0.87
CA SER A 192 -9.85 -18.19 -1.01
C SER A 192 -10.64 -19.24 -1.79
N ARG A 193 -9.96 -20.20 -2.43
CA ARG A 193 -10.59 -21.26 -3.22
C ARG A 193 -10.54 -22.62 -2.55
N CYS A 194 -9.36 -23.09 -2.16
CA CYS A 194 -9.17 -24.45 -1.63
C CYS A 194 -8.90 -24.49 -0.13
N GLY A 195 -8.79 -23.34 0.54
CA GLY A 195 -8.51 -23.27 1.98
C GLY A 195 -7.10 -23.72 2.38
N SER A 196 -6.23 -24.05 1.44
CA SER A 196 -4.83 -24.40 1.74
C SER A 196 -4.05 -23.17 2.19
N TRP A 197 -3.10 -23.38 3.10
CA TRP A 197 -2.19 -22.35 3.56
C TRP A 197 -1.26 -21.89 2.42
N LEU A 198 -1.15 -20.58 2.21
CA LEU A 198 -0.39 -19.99 1.10
C LEU A 198 1.12 -20.07 1.27
N ALA A 199 1.60 -20.54 2.43
CA ALA A 199 3.00 -20.81 2.71
C ALA A 199 3.34 -22.32 2.80
N ALA A 200 2.39 -23.22 2.47
CA ALA A 200 2.53 -24.67 2.68
C ALA A 200 3.83 -25.27 2.10
N ASN A 201 4.22 -24.91 0.87
CA ASN A 201 5.38 -25.49 0.19
C ASN A 201 6.72 -24.84 0.60
N HIS A 202 6.71 -23.86 1.50
CA HIS A 202 7.91 -23.10 1.88
C HIS A 202 8.46 -23.48 3.25
N LYS A 203 7.82 -24.41 3.98
CA LYS A 203 8.36 -24.97 5.23
C LYS A 203 9.70 -25.68 5.02
N GLU A 204 9.83 -26.42 3.92
CA GLU A 204 11.03 -27.20 3.58
C GLU A 204 12.12 -26.36 2.89
N LEU A 205 11.78 -25.15 2.44
CA LEU A 205 12.71 -24.23 1.79
C LEU A 205 13.49 -23.36 2.79
N ARG A 206 13.25 -23.52 4.11
CA ARG A 206 14.02 -22.84 5.17
C ARG A 206 15.52 -23.12 4.96
N GLY A 207 16.31 -22.07 4.77
CA GLY A 207 17.75 -22.16 4.53
C GLY A 207 18.19 -22.52 3.10
N ILE A 208 17.28 -22.98 2.23
CA ILE A 208 17.57 -23.32 0.82
C ILE A 208 17.28 -22.15 -0.13
N VAL A 209 16.41 -21.20 0.26
CA VAL A 209 16.21 -19.95 -0.49
C VAL A 209 17.50 -19.14 -0.43
N LYS A 210 18.49 -19.50 -1.26
CA LYS A 210 19.62 -18.67 -1.59
C LYS A 210 19.02 -17.37 -2.09
N ALA A 211 19.37 -16.26 -1.42
CA ALA A 211 18.99 -14.93 -1.86
C ALA A 211 19.27 -14.84 -3.36
N SER A 212 18.22 -14.86 -4.16
CA SER A 212 18.36 -14.64 -5.59
C SER A 212 18.97 -13.26 -5.72
N ARG A 213 20.01 -13.11 -6.55
CA ARG A 213 20.64 -11.79 -6.74
C ARG A 213 19.55 -10.82 -7.20
N ILE A 214 19.14 -9.91 -6.31
CA ILE A 214 18.20 -8.84 -6.65
C ILE A 214 18.87 -8.01 -7.73
N SER A 215 18.21 -7.86 -8.89
CA SER A 215 18.73 -7.03 -9.96
C SER A 215 18.89 -5.57 -9.47
N PRO A 216 19.86 -4.81 -10.00
CA PRO A 216 20.05 -3.41 -9.59
C PRO A 216 18.76 -2.57 -9.66
N ARG A 217 17.94 -2.81 -10.70
CA ARG A 217 16.63 -2.16 -10.86
C ARG A 217 15.64 -2.53 -9.76
N GLN A 218 15.56 -3.81 -9.37
CA GLN A 218 14.68 -4.22 -8.28
C GLN A 218 15.13 -3.66 -6.93
N ARG A 219 16.45 -3.59 -6.69
CA ARG A 219 17.01 -2.95 -5.50
C ARG A 219 16.61 -1.47 -5.45
N TYR A 220 16.81 -0.74 -6.54
CA TYR A 220 16.40 0.65 -6.64
C TYR A 220 14.89 0.83 -6.39
N ASN A 221 14.04 0.01 -7.01
CA ASN A 221 12.60 0.09 -6.80
C ASN A 221 12.20 -0.16 -5.33
N ILE A 222 12.83 -1.13 -4.66
CA ILE A 222 12.60 -1.41 -3.23
C ILE A 222 12.99 -0.21 -2.38
N ASP A 223 14.18 0.35 -2.62
CA ASP A 223 14.68 1.48 -1.85
C ASP A 223 13.78 2.72 -2.07
N ALA A 224 13.50 3.08 -3.32
CA ALA A 224 12.68 4.25 -3.65
C ALA A 224 11.23 4.13 -3.15
N ILE A 225 10.56 2.98 -3.36
CA ILE A 225 9.19 2.78 -2.86
C ILE A 225 9.18 2.64 -1.33
N GLY A 226 10.22 2.06 -0.74
CA GLY A 226 10.40 2.03 0.71
C GLY A 226 10.48 3.43 1.30
N GLU A 227 11.30 4.31 0.72
CA GLU A 227 11.36 5.73 1.10
C GLU A 227 10.01 6.43 0.90
N MET A 228 9.30 6.14 -0.19
CA MET A 228 7.95 6.70 -0.41
C MET A 228 6.98 6.35 0.71
N ILE A 229 7.06 5.13 1.24
CA ILE A 229 6.19 4.62 2.32
C ILE A 229 6.60 5.22 3.67
N LEU A 230 7.90 5.21 3.98
CA LEU A 230 8.43 5.67 5.27
C LEU A 230 8.32 7.18 5.44
N HIS A 231 8.74 7.95 4.43
CA HIS A 231 8.87 9.41 4.54
C HIS A 231 7.68 10.18 3.97
N GLY A 232 6.78 9.52 3.23
CA GLY A 232 5.59 10.14 2.65
C GLY A 232 4.79 11.02 3.63
N PRO A 233 4.52 10.58 4.87
CA PRO A 233 3.80 11.40 5.86
C PRO A 233 4.52 12.71 6.20
N GLU A 234 5.83 12.64 6.41
CA GLU A 234 6.70 13.77 6.81
C GLU A 234 6.78 14.84 5.71
N ILE A 235 6.83 14.40 4.44
CA ILE A 235 6.98 15.29 3.29
C ILE A 235 5.66 15.59 2.57
N SER A 236 4.51 15.21 3.14
CA SER A 236 3.19 15.29 2.49
C SER A 236 2.86 16.68 1.89
N LYS A 237 3.29 17.76 2.55
CA LYS A 237 3.13 19.14 2.04
C LYS A 237 3.90 19.44 0.75
N LEU A 238 4.95 18.68 0.48
CA LEU A 238 5.79 18.79 -0.73
C LEU A 238 5.32 17.86 -1.85
N LEU A 239 4.38 16.94 -1.58
CA LEU A 239 3.88 15.96 -2.55
C LEU A 239 2.83 16.57 -3.50
N THR A 240 3.20 17.66 -4.19
CA THR A 240 2.34 18.39 -5.11
C THR A 240 2.91 18.46 -6.52
N ALA A 241 2.04 18.59 -7.53
CA ALA A 241 2.43 18.75 -8.93
C ALA A 241 3.31 19.99 -9.13
N GLN A 242 2.97 21.10 -8.45
CA GLN A 242 3.77 22.33 -8.50
C GLN A 242 5.18 22.12 -7.95
N HIS A 243 5.31 21.41 -6.82
CA HIS A 243 6.63 21.12 -6.27
C HIS A 243 7.44 20.22 -7.22
N LEU A 244 6.83 19.17 -7.77
CA LEU A 244 7.46 18.33 -8.79
C LEU A 244 7.95 19.16 -9.98
N GLN A 245 7.10 20.03 -10.52
CA GLN A 245 7.44 20.92 -11.63
C GLN A 245 8.67 21.76 -11.29
N THR A 246 8.71 22.39 -10.11
CA THR A 246 9.87 23.19 -9.66
C THR A 246 11.14 22.35 -9.61
N ARG A 247 11.08 21.14 -9.05
CA ARG A 247 12.26 20.25 -8.97
C ARG A 247 12.75 19.81 -10.35
N ILE A 248 11.85 19.57 -11.30
CA ILE A 248 12.22 19.28 -12.70
C ILE A 248 12.99 20.47 -13.33
N ALA A 249 12.54 21.70 -13.12
CA ALA A 249 13.25 22.88 -13.62
C ALA A 249 14.62 23.06 -12.97
N GLU A 250 14.70 23.01 -11.64
CA GLU A 250 15.98 23.09 -10.92
C GLU A 250 16.99 22.04 -11.41
N THR A 251 16.50 20.83 -11.70
CA THR A 251 17.33 19.74 -12.22
C THR A 251 17.83 20.04 -13.62
N ALA A 252 16.96 20.55 -14.51
CA ALA A 252 17.33 20.94 -15.87
C ALA A 252 18.38 22.06 -15.86
N ASP A 253 18.19 23.07 -15.01
CA ASP A 253 19.10 24.21 -14.87
C ASP A 253 20.48 23.79 -14.36
N ARG A 254 20.54 22.94 -13.32
CA ARG A 254 21.80 22.53 -12.69
C ARG A 254 22.60 21.52 -13.50
N HIS A 255 21.94 20.62 -14.22
CA HIS A 255 22.60 19.42 -14.78
C HIS A 255 22.43 19.23 -16.28
N PHE A 256 21.51 19.94 -16.94
CA PHE A 256 21.14 19.65 -18.33
C PHE A 256 21.05 20.92 -19.21
N GLY A 257 21.79 21.97 -18.86
CA GLY A 257 21.88 23.20 -19.65
C GLY A 257 20.55 23.96 -19.76
N GLY A 258 19.72 23.90 -18.71
CA GLY A 258 18.49 24.68 -18.58
C GLY A 258 17.30 24.17 -19.38
N THR A 259 17.40 23.04 -20.08
CA THR A 259 16.29 22.55 -20.91
C THR A 259 15.79 21.17 -20.50
N VAL A 260 14.49 21.05 -20.29
CA VAL A 260 13.82 19.77 -19.96
C VAL A 260 13.99 18.73 -21.07
N ALA A 261 14.10 19.18 -22.33
CA ALA A 261 14.37 18.29 -23.46
C ALA A 261 15.73 17.59 -23.36
N ASN A 262 16.74 18.23 -22.75
CA ASN A 262 18.03 17.60 -22.49
C ASN A 262 17.92 16.53 -21.40
N VAL A 263 17.09 16.77 -20.36
CA VAL A 263 16.76 15.76 -19.33
C VAL A 263 16.13 14.53 -20.00
N GLU A 264 15.11 14.72 -20.83
CA GLU A 264 14.43 13.62 -21.54
C GLU A 264 15.42 12.78 -22.36
N ARG A 265 16.27 13.44 -23.15
CA ARG A 265 17.26 12.77 -24.00
C ARG A 265 18.27 11.98 -23.17
N ALA A 266 18.80 12.58 -22.10
CA ALA A 266 19.80 11.95 -21.24
C ALA A 266 19.24 10.73 -20.49
N LEU A 267 17.97 10.80 -20.08
CA LEU A 267 17.30 9.73 -19.34
C LEU A 267 16.59 8.71 -20.24
N GLY A 268 16.68 8.85 -21.57
CA GLY A 268 16.08 7.91 -22.52
C GLY A 268 14.55 7.98 -22.62
N PHE A 269 13.93 9.09 -22.23
CA PHE A 269 12.49 9.30 -22.39
C PHE A 269 12.13 9.68 -23.83
N THR A 270 10.93 9.29 -24.26
CA THR A 270 10.37 9.83 -25.50
C THR A 270 10.14 11.34 -25.39
N LYS A 271 10.24 12.03 -26.53
CA LYS A 271 10.16 13.49 -26.59
C LYS A 271 8.84 13.98 -25.96
N ARG A 272 8.94 15.01 -25.13
CA ARG A 272 7.86 15.71 -24.42
C ARG A 272 7.30 15.02 -23.17
N VAL A 273 7.77 13.85 -22.74
CA VAL A 273 7.22 13.20 -21.53
C VAL A 273 7.46 14.04 -20.27
N ILE A 274 8.72 14.36 -19.94
CA ILE A 274 9.05 15.17 -18.75
C ILE A 274 8.59 16.62 -18.97
N SER A 275 8.61 17.10 -20.22
CA SER A 275 8.10 18.42 -20.58
C SER A 275 6.61 18.57 -20.29
N GLN A 276 5.80 17.52 -20.51
CA GLN A 276 4.39 17.52 -20.14
C GLN A 276 4.22 17.62 -18.63
N TRP A 277 5.06 16.93 -17.85
CA TRP A 277 5.04 17.05 -16.39
C TRP A 277 5.39 18.44 -15.90
N ARG A 278 6.37 19.10 -16.55
CA ARG A 278 6.78 20.47 -16.23
C ARG A 278 5.75 21.52 -16.63
N TYR A 279 5.13 21.41 -17.81
CA TYR A 279 4.41 22.53 -18.44
C TYR A 279 2.90 22.32 -18.64
N ARG A 280 2.38 21.11 -18.51
CA ARG A 280 1.00 20.76 -18.94
C ARG A 280 0.13 20.13 -17.85
N ASP A 281 0.53 20.26 -16.58
CA ASP A 281 -0.17 19.67 -15.42
C ASP A 281 -0.47 18.17 -15.59
N VAL A 282 0.41 17.46 -16.28
CA VAL A 282 0.33 16.01 -16.45
C VAL A 282 1.16 15.34 -15.36
N GLN A 283 0.59 14.44 -14.59
CA GLN A 283 1.36 13.69 -13.59
C GLN A 283 2.05 12.45 -14.20
N PRO A 284 3.26 12.07 -13.72
CA PRO A 284 3.92 10.83 -14.09
C PRO A 284 3.17 9.56 -13.61
N SER A 285 3.27 8.49 -14.39
CA SER A 285 3.02 7.13 -13.86
C SER A 285 4.13 6.72 -12.89
N LEU A 286 3.86 5.82 -11.94
CA LEU A 286 4.91 5.34 -11.02
C LEU A 286 6.12 4.74 -11.77
N PRO A 287 5.96 3.88 -12.79
CA PRO A 287 7.11 3.38 -13.56
C PRO A 287 7.94 4.48 -14.22
N SER A 288 7.30 5.50 -14.78
CA SER A 288 8.00 6.64 -15.39
C SER A 288 8.66 7.52 -14.34
N PHE A 289 8.04 7.71 -13.18
CA PHE A 289 8.60 8.46 -12.07
C PHE A 289 9.87 7.79 -11.54
N LEU A 290 9.82 6.47 -11.29
CA LEU A 290 10.97 5.68 -10.86
C LEU A 290 12.10 5.70 -11.90
N LEU A 291 11.79 5.64 -13.19
CA LEU A 291 12.80 5.74 -14.25
C LEU A 291 13.51 7.09 -14.22
N MET A 292 12.75 8.19 -14.04
CA MET A 292 13.32 9.53 -13.93
C MET A 292 14.22 9.63 -12.70
N THR A 293 13.73 9.25 -11.52
CA THR A 293 14.49 9.37 -10.27
C THR A 293 15.72 8.46 -10.26
N GLN A 294 15.65 7.30 -10.92
CA GLN A 294 16.79 6.39 -11.03
C GLN A 294 17.90 7.00 -11.87
N GLY A 295 17.56 7.58 -13.02
CA GLY A 295 18.55 8.19 -13.90
C GLY A 295 19.11 9.53 -13.40
N LEU A 296 18.43 10.16 -12.43
CA LEU A 296 18.93 11.34 -11.72
C LEU A 296 19.75 11.00 -10.47
N ALA A 297 19.73 9.75 -10.01
CA ALA A 297 20.51 9.34 -8.85
C ALA A 297 22.01 9.41 -9.19
N PRO A 298 22.85 10.04 -8.34
CA PRO A 298 24.30 10.01 -8.53
C PRO A 298 24.77 8.55 -8.57
N SER A 299 25.74 8.25 -9.43
CA SER A 299 26.38 6.91 -9.54
C SER A 299 26.97 6.39 -8.21
N ASP A 300 27.09 7.26 -7.19
CA ASP A 300 27.75 7.02 -5.90
C ASP A 300 26.86 7.08 -4.65
N THR A 301 25.53 7.20 -4.78
CA THR A 301 24.67 7.04 -3.58
C THR A 301 24.67 5.57 -3.15
N LYS A 302 25.60 5.21 -2.24
CA LYS A 302 25.55 3.95 -1.49
C LYS A 302 24.14 3.83 -0.90
N PRO A 303 23.40 2.74 -1.17
CA PRO A 303 22.07 2.58 -0.60
C PRO A 303 22.19 2.59 0.91
N ARG A 304 21.46 3.50 1.57
CA ARG A 304 21.22 3.37 3.00
C ARG A 304 20.51 2.04 3.17
N ARG A 305 21.11 1.08 3.88
CA ARG A 305 20.43 -0.17 4.21
C ARG A 305 19.17 0.20 4.95
N CYS A 306 18.01 0.11 4.29
CA CYS A 306 16.73 0.10 4.97
C CYS A 306 16.75 -1.14 5.87
N THR A 307 16.93 -0.92 7.18
CA THR A 307 16.84 -2.01 8.14
C THR A 307 15.40 -2.49 8.16
N VAL A 308 15.15 -3.63 7.51
CA VAL A 308 13.91 -4.37 7.70
C VAL A 308 13.93 -4.86 9.15
N ARG A 309 13.27 -4.13 10.04
CA ARG A 309 12.93 -4.65 11.36
C ARG A 309 11.65 -5.45 11.21
N SER A 310 11.65 -6.66 11.76
CA SER A 310 10.42 -7.43 11.99
C SER A 310 9.42 -6.55 12.74
N PRO A 311 8.09 -6.72 12.52
CA PRO A 311 7.10 -5.89 13.20
C PRO A 311 7.34 -5.95 14.71
N SER A 312 7.63 -4.81 15.33
CA SER A 312 7.59 -4.68 16.78
C SER A 312 6.14 -4.79 17.25
N SER A 313 6.00 -5.36 18.45
CA SER A 313 4.78 -5.69 19.20
C SER A 313 3.64 -4.68 19.11
#